data_AF-A0A418YDT6-F1
#
_entry.id   AF-A0A418YDT6-F1
#
_cell.length_a   1.000
_cell.length_b   1.000
_cell.length_c   1.000
_cell.angle_alpha   90.00
_cell.angle_beta   90.00
_cell.angle_gamma   90.00
#
_symmetry.space_group_name_H-M   'P 1'
#
loop_
_entity.id
_entity.type
_entity.pdbx_description
1 polymer ?
#
loop_
_entity_poly.entity_id
_entity_poly.type
_entity_poly.pdbx_seq_one_letter_code
_entity_poly.pdbx_strand_id
1 'polypeptide(L)'
;MKSHFGGVNMNSKFKLLLFAAGKLDKIGGIQRSYQILLNFLIENGWDITLVGFWEGREYDRNKLSYSLSNKIKIKIINYGFETNDLKEVEKVKNIIREESPSISLIVNSSRVGLSFAQILNEMNESYVYSIRGSSEYCLKYLWPCRKSLEVVFQASNYSHVLMPSYADFFPKDIKEKIRVIPSQIEPAQVMANVADKNSDEDFVILYSGRFSFEKRIDLLISAFSMIKDSNPEWKLLLVGDGPEKESLINLVKDLSLSTHISFLSVNNTEAMYDIYPRVHLKVLPSEQEGCPMALREAMAHSIPVIAFEECSGANEIIEHNKNGLLVGGGDRVSNLAQAIEVLIHSPELRETMGGNALETSREYDPEIINKAWEKLILDGMQAESNYSKEMISSRAEAKHTLRKFSESEKYWNHYLFERDKTVFENHKDDYYLVFGSTFFDHVYYLENYVDVKRSGEDPLLHYISVGWKCGFNPSEEFSTEKYIKYYMDGDAKGLCPLTHYLEVGRFSGARAIFVSSGYYTKWPRRRRTWKQNKKDPYLTVFNKNLKK
;
A
#
# COMPACT_ATOMS: atom_id res chain seq x y z
N MET A 1 15.59 34.89 -5.00
CA MET A 1 15.37 35.56 -3.70
C MET A 1 15.91 34.65 -2.61
N LYS A 2 16.98 35.06 -1.92
CA LYS A 2 17.56 34.34 -0.78
C LYS A 2 16.61 34.51 0.42
N SER A 3 15.77 33.51 0.71
CA SER A 3 14.97 33.50 1.94
C SER A 3 15.87 33.16 3.11
N HIS A 4 15.80 33.98 4.14
CA HIS A 4 16.55 33.86 5.39
C HIS A 4 16.20 32.53 6.08
N PHE A 5 17.11 31.55 6.01
CA PHE A 5 17.13 30.44 6.95
C PHE A 5 17.81 30.96 8.23
N GLY A 6 17.04 31.04 9.32
CA GLY A 6 17.57 31.38 10.62
C GLY A 6 18.62 30.35 11.06
N GLY A 7 19.87 30.79 11.23
CA GLY A 7 20.82 30.21 12.17
C GLY A 7 21.45 28.85 11.85
N VAL A 8 21.21 28.22 10.70
CA VAL A 8 21.94 27.00 10.31
C VAL A 8 23.02 27.36 9.30
N ASN A 9 24.27 27.11 9.68
CA ASN A 9 25.45 27.38 8.87
C ASN A 9 25.39 26.53 7.57
N MET A 10 25.19 27.17 6.40
CA MET A 10 25.05 26.49 5.10
C MET A 10 26.32 25.76 4.62
N ASN A 11 27.38 25.71 5.42
CA ASN A 11 28.62 24.98 5.14
C ASN A 11 28.67 23.55 5.71
N SER A 12 27.69 23.10 6.51
CA SER A 12 27.60 21.71 6.96
C SER A 12 26.67 20.89 6.05
N LYS A 13 27.19 19.85 5.39
CA LYS A 13 26.36 18.88 4.66
C LYS A 13 25.45 18.15 5.65
N PHE A 14 24.14 18.16 5.40
CA PHE A 14 23.20 17.35 6.18
C PHE A 14 23.43 15.86 5.91
N LYS A 15 23.36 15.06 6.96
CA LYS A 15 23.53 13.60 6.89
C LYS A 15 22.19 12.91 7.06
N LEU A 16 21.81 12.09 6.08
CA LEU A 16 20.59 11.27 6.11
C LEU A 16 20.96 9.79 6.28
N LEU A 17 20.39 9.15 7.30
CA LEU A 17 20.43 7.70 7.45
C LEU A 17 19.07 7.10 7.06
N LEU A 18 19.01 6.41 5.92
CA LEU A 18 17.77 5.79 5.44
C LEU A 18 17.74 4.30 5.80
N PHE A 19 16.69 3.85 6.47
CA PHE A 19 16.38 2.43 6.66
C PHE A 19 15.36 1.99 5.61
N ALA A 20 15.81 1.20 4.63
CA ALA A 20 15.01 0.77 3.49
C ALA A 20 14.17 -0.48 3.80
N ALA A 21 12.93 -0.46 3.33
CA ALA A 21 12.12 -1.66 3.12
C ALA A 21 12.55 -2.43 1.87
N GLY A 22 12.38 -3.75 1.94
CA GLY A 22 12.62 -4.67 0.84
C GLY A 22 14.10 -4.94 0.57
N LYS A 23 14.37 -5.97 -0.22
CA LYS A 23 15.74 -6.32 -0.61
C LYS A 23 16.18 -5.43 -1.77
N LEU A 24 17.41 -4.93 -1.73
CA LEU A 24 17.93 -3.96 -2.73
C LEU A 24 18.27 -4.62 -4.07
N ASP A 25 18.39 -5.95 -4.10
CA ASP A 25 18.59 -6.80 -5.27
C ASP A 25 17.25 -7.35 -5.86
N LYS A 26 16.10 -6.84 -5.39
CA LYS A 26 14.78 -7.14 -5.96
C LYS A 26 14.10 -5.92 -6.58
N ILE A 27 13.52 -6.15 -7.77
CA ILE A 27 12.71 -5.17 -8.50
C ILE A 27 11.43 -4.90 -7.71
N GLY A 28 11.13 -3.62 -7.53
CA GLY A 28 9.91 -3.15 -6.88
C GLY A 28 9.77 -1.65 -6.96
N GLY A 29 8.53 -1.15 -6.80
CA GLY A 29 8.25 0.29 -6.86
C GLY A 29 8.86 1.07 -5.69
N ILE A 30 8.99 0.43 -4.52
CA ILE A 30 9.65 1.05 -3.36
C ILE A 30 11.14 1.31 -3.67
N GLN A 31 11.85 0.33 -4.23
CA GLN A 31 13.25 0.47 -4.60
C GLN A 31 13.45 1.50 -5.73
N ARG A 32 12.55 1.57 -6.73
CA ARG A 32 12.57 2.64 -7.74
C ARG A 32 12.38 4.02 -7.11
N SER A 33 11.47 4.15 -6.15
CA SER A 33 11.27 5.40 -5.43
C SER A 33 12.51 5.82 -4.61
N TYR A 34 13.26 4.87 -4.02
CA TYR A 34 14.56 5.18 -3.39
C TYR A 34 15.55 5.73 -4.39
N GLN A 35 15.66 5.10 -5.56
CA GLN A 35 16.59 5.52 -6.60
C GLN A 35 16.39 7.00 -6.95
N ILE A 36 15.14 7.35 -7.26
CA ILE A 36 14.78 8.70 -7.68
C ILE A 36 15.00 9.72 -6.54
N LEU A 37 14.55 9.40 -5.33
CA LEU A 37 14.67 10.32 -4.19
C LEU A 37 16.13 10.51 -3.74
N LEU A 38 16.88 9.42 -3.58
CA LEU A 38 18.23 9.49 -3.02
C LEU A 38 19.22 10.16 -3.98
N ASN A 39 19.08 9.94 -5.30
CA ASN A 39 19.90 10.64 -6.28
C ASN A 39 19.62 12.14 -6.26
N PHE A 40 18.35 12.56 -6.18
CA PHE A 40 17.97 13.97 -6.01
C PHE A 40 18.59 14.60 -4.75
N LEU A 41 18.53 13.92 -3.60
CA LEU A 41 19.09 14.45 -2.36
C LEU A 41 20.62 14.56 -2.44
N ILE A 42 21.32 13.62 -3.08
CA ILE A 42 22.77 13.71 -3.31
C ILE A 42 23.12 14.94 -4.16
N GLU A 43 22.33 15.23 -5.20
CA GLU A 43 22.52 16.42 -6.05
C GLU A 43 22.29 17.72 -5.27
N ASN A 44 21.38 17.71 -4.30
CA ASN A 44 21.13 18.82 -3.37
C ASN A 44 22.09 18.85 -2.16
N GLY A 45 23.16 18.07 -2.18
CA GLY A 45 24.28 18.20 -1.25
C GLY A 45 24.17 17.37 0.03
N TRP A 46 23.20 16.47 0.13
CA TRP A 46 23.08 15.54 1.26
C TRP A 46 24.20 14.50 1.24
N ASP A 47 24.69 14.11 2.42
CA ASP A 47 25.49 12.90 2.63
C ASP A 47 24.55 11.78 3.09
N ILE A 48 24.55 10.64 2.40
CA ILE A 48 23.51 9.62 2.56
C ILE A 48 24.13 8.26 2.83
N THR A 49 23.64 7.64 3.90
CA THR A 49 23.87 6.23 4.19
C THR A 49 22.54 5.48 4.10
N LEU A 50 22.49 4.48 3.23
CA LEU A 50 21.36 3.59 3.01
C LEU A 50 21.61 2.26 3.74
N VAL A 51 20.79 1.97 4.74
CA VAL A 51 20.73 0.68 5.42
C VAL A 51 19.63 -0.15 4.78
N GLY A 52 19.97 -1.30 4.20
CA GLY A 52 19.00 -2.13 3.49
C GLY A 52 19.22 -3.63 3.68
N PHE A 53 18.38 -4.40 3.01
CA PHE A 53 18.43 -5.86 3.01
C PHE A 53 18.95 -6.40 1.68
N TRP A 54 19.46 -7.62 1.70
CA TRP A 54 20.06 -8.29 0.53
C TRP A 54 19.66 -9.77 0.51
N GLU A 55 19.29 -10.33 -0.65
CA GLU A 55 19.02 -11.77 -0.78
C GLU A 55 20.27 -12.59 -1.07
N GLY A 56 21.17 -12.05 -1.90
CA GLY A 56 22.40 -12.73 -2.29
C GLY A 56 23.27 -13.13 -1.09
N ARG A 57 24.15 -14.12 -1.29
CA ARG A 57 25.06 -14.58 -0.24
C ARG A 57 26.02 -13.47 0.22
N GLU A 58 26.48 -12.67 -0.72
CA GLU A 58 27.36 -11.53 -0.50
C GLU A 58 26.81 -10.31 -1.22
N TYR A 59 26.96 -9.15 -0.58
CA TYR A 59 26.55 -7.88 -1.15
C TYR A 59 27.42 -7.52 -2.35
N ASP A 60 26.77 -7.18 -3.47
CA ASP A 60 27.42 -6.72 -4.70
C ASP A 60 26.64 -5.53 -5.27
N ARG A 61 27.25 -4.34 -5.24
CA ARG A 61 26.61 -3.11 -5.72
C ARG A 61 26.15 -3.20 -7.18
N ASN A 62 26.83 -3.98 -8.02
CA ASN A 62 26.49 -4.12 -9.44
C ASN A 62 25.20 -4.92 -9.65
N LYS A 63 24.72 -5.62 -8.62
CA LYS A 63 23.47 -6.40 -8.63
C LYS A 63 22.30 -5.67 -7.98
N LEU A 64 22.46 -4.38 -7.64
CA LEU A 64 21.31 -3.55 -7.26
C LEU A 64 20.28 -3.55 -8.39
N SER A 65 19.00 -3.68 -8.05
CA SER A 65 17.93 -3.64 -9.07
C SER A 65 17.81 -2.29 -9.76
N TYR A 66 18.35 -1.24 -9.13
CA TYR A 66 18.30 0.13 -9.62
C TYR A 66 19.64 0.83 -9.34
N SER A 67 20.12 1.60 -10.31
CA SER A 67 21.40 2.30 -10.22
C SER A 67 21.33 3.46 -9.23
N LEU A 68 22.09 3.36 -8.14
CA LEU A 68 22.24 4.41 -7.12
C LEU A 68 23.57 5.14 -7.30
N SER A 69 23.58 6.45 -7.07
CA SER A 69 24.81 7.26 -7.06
C SER A 69 25.90 6.64 -6.19
N ASN A 70 27.12 6.52 -6.72
CA ASN A 70 28.27 5.94 -6.01
C ASN A 70 28.68 6.70 -4.74
N LYS A 71 28.13 7.91 -4.54
CA LYS A 71 28.29 8.69 -3.30
C LYS A 71 27.45 8.16 -2.14
N ILE A 72 26.42 7.36 -2.42
CA ILE A 72 25.57 6.76 -1.38
C ILE A 72 26.29 5.56 -0.76
N LYS A 73 26.55 5.65 0.55
CA LYS A 73 27.09 4.53 1.34
C LYS A 73 25.98 3.51 1.55
N ILE A 74 26.26 2.22 1.34
CA ILE A 74 25.28 1.15 1.54
C ILE A 74 25.77 0.23 2.65
N LYS A 75 24.91 -0.03 3.63
CA LYS A 75 25.14 -0.96 4.74
C LYS A 75 24.05 -2.03 4.71
N ILE A 76 24.43 -3.30 4.80
CA ILE A 76 23.48 -4.43 4.74
C ILE A 76 23.27 -5.03 6.13
N ILE A 77 22.00 -5.27 6.45
CA ILE A 77 21.55 -5.97 7.67
C ILE A 77 20.70 -7.19 7.32
N ASN A 78 20.44 -8.05 8.30
CA ASN A 78 19.70 -9.30 8.10
C ASN A 78 18.22 -9.05 7.71
N TYR A 79 17.71 -9.81 6.72
CA TYR A 79 16.36 -9.69 6.19
C TYR A 79 15.23 -10.00 7.20
N GLY A 80 15.56 -10.67 8.31
CA GLY A 80 14.65 -10.97 9.42
C GLY A 80 14.92 -10.14 10.67
N PHE A 81 15.45 -8.92 10.51
CA PHE A 81 15.82 -8.05 11.62
C PHE A 81 14.67 -7.83 12.61
N GLU A 82 14.92 -8.16 13.87
CA GLU A 82 14.03 -7.94 15.01
C GLU A 82 14.86 -7.48 16.20
N THR A 83 14.25 -6.75 17.14
CA THR A 83 14.94 -6.28 18.35
C THR A 83 15.42 -7.39 19.28
N ASN A 84 14.98 -8.63 19.06
CA ASN A 84 15.44 -9.80 19.81
C ASN A 84 16.80 -10.33 19.29
N ASP A 85 17.22 -9.93 18.09
CA ASP A 85 18.56 -10.22 17.58
C ASP A 85 19.54 -9.15 18.09
N LEU A 86 20.03 -9.34 19.32
CA LEU A 86 20.92 -8.37 19.99
C LEU A 86 22.18 -8.03 19.16
N LYS A 87 22.66 -8.96 18.32
CA LYS A 87 23.83 -8.72 17.47
C LYS A 87 23.51 -7.74 16.36
N GLU A 88 22.39 -7.94 15.65
CA GLU A 88 21.97 -6.99 14.62
C GLU A 88 21.49 -5.67 15.21
N VAL A 89 20.88 -5.66 16.40
CA VAL A 89 20.56 -4.42 17.12
C VAL A 89 21.82 -3.61 17.39
N GLU A 90 22.86 -4.23 17.95
CA GLU A 90 24.11 -3.52 18.25
C GLU A 90 24.82 -3.06 16.96
N LYS A 91 24.73 -3.84 15.88
CA LYS A 91 25.22 -3.43 14.56
C LYS A 91 24.48 -2.18 14.04
N VAL A 92 23.16 -2.11 14.17
CA VAL A 92 22.37 -0.93 13.80
C VAL A 92 22.74 0.27 14.68
N LYS A 93 22.89 0.07 16.00
CA LYS A 93 23.35 1.12 16.93
C LYS A 93 24.74 1.64 16.54
N ASN A 94 25.66 0.76 16.17
CA ASN A 94 26.99 1.15 15.69
C ASN A 94 26.94 1.95 14.39
N ILE A 95 26.12 1.55 13.42
CA ILE A 95 25.90 2.33 12.20
C ILE A 95 25.40 3.75 12.53
N ILE A 96 24.42 3.86 13.44
CA ILE A 96 23.89 5.17 13.87
C ILE A 96 25.00 6.03 14.49
N ARG A 97 25.80 5.48 15.41
CA ARG A 97 26.93 6.20 16.04
C ARG A 97 27.98 6.62 15.01
N GLU A 98 28.39 5.71 14.13
CA GLU A 98 29.40 5.96 13.09
C GLU A 98 28.98 7.06 12.11
N GLU A 99 27.74 6.99 11.62
CA GLU A 99 27.26 7.95 10.63
C GLU A 99 26.91 9.30 11.28
N SER A 100 26.44 9.29 12.54
CA SER A 100 25.99 10.46 13.29
C SER A 100 25.02 11.31 12.45
N PRO A 101 23.84 10.76 12.08
CA PRO A 101 22.94 11.40 11.14
C PRO A 101 22.36 12.70 11.68
N SER A 102 22.09 13.66 10.79
CA SER A 102 21.28 14.84 11.14
C SER A 102 19.81 14.45 11.33
N ILE A 103 19.36 13.43 10.61
CA ILE A 103 18.04 12.80 10.77
C ILE A 103 18.05 11.41 10.12
N SER A 104 17.21 10.52 10.63
CA SER A 104 16.94 9.23 10.00
C SER A 104 15.60 9.19 9.25
N LEU A 105 15.51 8.40 8.19
CA LEU A 105 14.25 8.11 7.50
C LEU A 105 14.00 6.61 7.53
N ILE A 106 12.93 6.18 8.20
CA ILE A 106 12.49 4.79 8.15
C ILE A 106 11.43 4.67 7.06
N VAL A 107 11.72 3.92 6.00
CA VAL A 107 10.72 3.53 5.00
C VAL A 107 10.40 2.06 5.21
N ASN A 108 9.30 1.76 5.90
CA ASN A 108 8.93 0.37 6.14
C ASN A 108 7.43 0.21 6.38
N SER A 109 6.78 -0.66 5.61
CA SER A 109 5.34 -0.93 5.71
C SER A 109 4.99 -2.04 6.71
N SER A 110 5.99 -2.76 7.24
CA SER A 110 5.78 -3.87 8.18
C SER A 110 6.36 -3.56 9.55
N ARG A 111 6.09 -4.46 10.50
CA ARG A 111 6.65 -4.43 11.86
C ARG A 111 8.17 -4.28 11.96
N VAL A 112 8.94 -4.53 10.91
CA VAL A 112 10.39 -4.25 10.92
C VAL A 112 10.67 -2.76 11.17
N GLY A 113 9.77 -1.89 10.72
CA GLY A 113 9.82 -0.46 11.02
C GLY A 113 9.74 -0.14 12.52
N LEU A 114 9.04 -0.97 13.30
CA LEU A 114 8.96 -0.84 14.76
C LEU A 114 10.35 -0.99 15.38
N SER A 115 11.13 -1.98 14.94
CA SER A 115 12.47 -2.26 15.48
C SER A 115 13.44 -1.10 15.27
N PHE A 116 13.42 -0.48 14.10
CA PHE A 116 14.22 0.74 13.86
C PHE A 116 13.74 1.92 14.71
N ALA A 117 12.42 2.12 14.82
CA ALA A 117 11.87 3.18 15.64
C ALA A 117 12.25 3.00 17.12
N GLN A 118 12.25 1.77 17.65
CA GLN A 118 12.69 1.49 19.02
C GLN A 118 14.14 1.91 19.23
N ILE A 119 15.06 1.49 18.36
CA ILE A 119 16.49 1.82 18.48
C ILE A 119 16.71 3.33 18.41
N LEU A 120 16.10 4.01 17.44
CA LEU A 120 16.26 5.46 17.29
C LEU A 120 15.71 6.20 18.52
N ASN A 121 14.58 5.78 19.07
CA ASN A 121 14.05 6.40 20.30
C ASN A 121 14.92 6.11 21.53
N GLU A 122 15.48 4.90 21.66
CA GLU A 122 16.42 4.55 22.72
C GLU A 122 17.68 5.42 22.67
N MET A 123 18.18 5.69 21.46
CA MET A 123 19.33 6.54 21.19
C MET A 123 19.01 8.04 21.15
N ASN A 124 17.73 8.41 21.33
CA ASN A 124 17.23 9.78 21.21
C ASN A 124 17.53 10.46 19.86
N GLU A 125 17.49 9.69 18.77
CA GLU A 125 17.68 10.16 17.41
C GLU A 125 16.36 10.67 16.80
N SER A 126 16.45 11.72 15.98
CA SER A 126 15.31 12.24 15.23
C SER A 126 15.05 11.43 13.97
N TYR A 127 13.77 11.18 13.66
CA TYR A 127 13.42 10.42 12.47
C TYR A 127 12.06 10.75 11.88
N VAL A 128 11.96 10.56 10.56
CA VAL A 128 10.70 10.50 9.82
C VAL A 128 10.31 9.04 9.61
N TYR A 129 9.05 8.70 9.83
CA TYR A 129 8.52 7.36 9.59
C TYR A 129 7.61 7.32 8.36
N SER A 130 7.85 6.41 7.42
CA SER A 130 7.10 6.32 6.17
C SER A 130 6.58 4.90 5.93
N ILE A 131 5.27 4.77 5.76
CA ILE A 131 4.66 3.54 5.21
C ILE A 131 4.42 3.69 3.70
N ARG A 132 4.48 2.58 2.97
CA ARG A 132 4.34 2.53 1.50
C ARG A 132 3.18 1.66 1.00
N GLY A 133 2.46 0.98 1.89
CA GLY A 133 1.18 0.33 1.58
C GLY A 133 0.02 1.23 2.01
N SER A 134 -1.22 0.82 1.72
CA SER A 134 -2.38 1.42 2.37
C SER A 134 -2.32 1.17 3.88
N SER A 135 -2.74 2.15 4.70
CA SER A 135 -2.71 2.02 6.16
C SER A 135 -3.50 0.80 6.64
N GLU A 136 -4.63 0.53 5.98
CA GLU A 136 -5.53 -0.59 6.26
C GLU A 136 -4.88 -1.93 5.91
N TYR A 137 -4.27 -2.06 4.73
CA TYR A 137 -3.54 -3.28 4.35
C TYR A 137 -2.35 -3.52 5.28
N CYS A 138 -1.59 -2.47 5.60
CA CYS A 138 -0.49 -2.57 6.55
C CYS A 138 -0.99 -3.09 7.90
N LEU A 139 -2.04 -2.49 8.46
CA LEU A 139 -2.62 -2.99 9.71
C LEU A 139 -3.08 -4.45 9.56
N LYS A 140 -3.81 -4.75 8.50
CA LYS A 140 -4.43 -6.06 8.31
C LYS A 140 -3.42 -7.18 8.11
N TYR A 141 -2.30 -6.97 7.42
CA TYR A 141 -1.42 -8.07 7.01
C TYR A 141 0.02 -7.98 7.52
N LEU A 142 0.50 -6.78 7.87
CA LEU A 142 1.92 -6.54 8.12
C LEU A 142 2.23 -6.11 9.55
N TRP A 143 1.18 -5.73 10.29
CA TRP A 143 1.30 -5.23 11.66
C TRP A 143 0.58 -6.14 12.64
N PRO A 144 1.13 -6.30 13.85
CA PRO A 144 0.51 -7.10 14.90
C PRO A 144 -0.86 -6.54 15.33
N CYS A 145 -0.95 -5.23 15.53
CA CYS A 145 -2.17 -4.57 15.99
C CYS A 145 -2.09 -3.05 15.77
N ARG A 146 -3.24 -2.36 15.89
CA ARG A 146 -3.34 -0.92 15.66
C ARG A 146 -2.43 -0.10 16.57
N LYS A 147 -2.34 -0.45 17.85
CA LYS A 147 -1.48 0.29 18.81
C LYS A 147 0.00 0.21 18.44
N SER A 148 0.48 -0.95 17.97
CA SER A 148 1.88 -1.11 17.54
C SER A 148 2.21 -0.31 16.28
N LEU A 149 1.25 -0.17 15.36
CA LEU A 149 1.38 0.71 14.20
C LEU A 149 1.37 2.19 14.64
N GLU A 150 0.33 2.60 15.37
CA GLU A 150 0.12 3.99 15.78
C GLU A 150 1.26 4.54 16.63
N VAL A 151 1.82 3.74 17.55
CA VAL A 151 2.90 4.21 18.43
C VAL A 151 4.15 4.65 17.64
N VAL A 152 4.45 4.01 16.50
CA VAL A 152 5.59 4.38 15.66
C VAL A 152 5.36 5.73 15.01
N PHE A 153 4.14 5.97 14.51
CA PHE A 153 3.74 7.28 13.98
C PHE A 153 3.76 8.36 15.06
N GLN A 154 3.21 8.05 16.23
CA GLN A 154 3.10 8.95 17.38
C GLN A 154 4.50 9.33 17.93
N ALA A 155 5.45 8.41 17.95
CA ALA A 155 6.82 8.64 18.43
C ALA A 155 7.74 9.38 17.44
N SER A 156 7.48 9.27 16.13
CA SER A 156 8.29 9.90 15.06
C SER A 156 8.36 11.44 15.18
N ASN A 157 9.25 12.11 14.45
CA ASN A 157 9.21 13.57 14.35
C ASN A 157 8.07 13.99 13.39
N TYR A 158 8.11 13.46 12.18
CA TYR A 158 6.98 13.47 11.26
C TYR A 158 6.75 12.06 10.72
N SER A 159 5.56 11.83 10.22
CA SER A 159 5.20 10.60 9.54
C SER A 159 4.76 10.87 8.12
N HIS A 160 4.78 9.84 7.30
CA HIS A 160 4.46 9.90 5.89
C HIS A 160 3.57 8.74 5.47
N VAL A 161 2.56 9.07 4.67
CA VAL A 161 1.70 8.12 3.96
C VAL A 161 1.55 8.53 2.50
N LEU A 162 1.20 7.58 1.64
CA LEU A 162 1.16 7.84 0.19
C LEU A 162 -0.07 8.60 -0.30
N MET A 163 -1.21 8.45 0.38
CA MET A 163 -2.50 8.99 -0.06
C MET A 163 -3.25 9.71 1.06
N PRO A 164 -4.10 10.69 0.74
CA PRO A 164 -4.93 11.38 1.74
C PRO A 164 -5.79 10.44 2.59
N SER A 165 -6.46 9.46 1.97
CA SER A 165 -7.31 8.50 2.70
C SER A 165 -6.53 7.71 3.76
N TYR A 166 -5.24 7.45 3.51
CA TYR A 166 -4.37 6.72 4.44
C TYR A 166 -4.00 7.53 5.68
N ALA A 167 -4.05 8.86 5.60
CA ALA A 167 -3.88 9.74 6.75
C ALA A 167 -5.16 9.79 7.61
N ASP A 168 -6.34 9.67 6.99
CA ASP A 168 -7.64 9.64 7.68
C ASP A 168 -7.81 8.40 8.59
N PHE A 169 -7.03 7.36 8.35
CA PHE A 169 -6.95 6.16 9.18
C PHE A 169 -6.49 6.44 10.63
N PHE A 170 -5.71 7.49 10.84
CA PHE A 170 -5.07 7.82 12.12
C PHE A 170 -5.89 8.83 12.95
N PRO A 171 -5.81 8.76 14.29
CA PRO A 171 -6.42 9.78 15.15
C PRO A 171 -5.79 11.16 14.90
N LYS A 172 -6.52 12.21 15.30
CA LYS A 172 -6.21 13.61 14.96
C LYS A 172 -4.79 14.02 15.34
N ASP A 173 -4.33 13.68 16.55
CA ASP A 173 -3.00 14.05 17.07
C ASP A 173 -1.86 13.40 16.27
N ILE A 174 -2.04 12.14 15.85
CA ILE A 174 -1.11 11.46 14.95
C ILE A 174 -1.19 12.07 13.54
N LYS A 175 -2.39 12.32 13.05
CA LYS A 175 -2.64 12.85 11.71
C LYS A 175 -2.02 14.21 11.48
N GLU A 176 -1.95 15.08 12.48
CA GLU A 176 -1.28 16.40 12.40
C GLU A 176 0.23 16.29 12.07
N LYS A 177 0.83 15.13 12.39
CA LYS A 177 2.23 14.80 12.07
C LYS A 177 2.39 14.03 10.77
N ILE A 178 1.30 13.63 10.12
CA ILE A 178 1.36 12.91 8.86
C ILE A 178 1.49 13.92 7.72
N ARG A 179 2.36 13.62 6.76
CA ARG A 179 2.41 14.26 5.44
C ARG A 179 2.05 13.26 4.38
N VAL A 180 1.31 13.73 3.39
CA VAL A 180 0.88 12.92 2.25
C VAL A 180 1.80 13.23 1.08
N ILE A 181 2.62 12.28 0.66
CA ILE A 181 3.52 12.45 -0.49
C ILE A 181 3.41 11.20 -1.39
N PRO A 182 2.84 11.29 -2.59
CA PRO A 182 2.74 10.13 -3.47
C PRO A 182 4.13 9.66 -3.96
N SER A 183 4.20 8.47 -4.56
CA SER A 183 5.47 8.04 -5.20
C SER A 183 5.69 8.81 -6.50
N GLN A 184 6.94 9.08 -6.86
CA GLN A 184 7.32 9.77 -8.09
C GLN A 184 6.96 8.94 -9.33
N ILE A 185 6.69 9.62 -10.46
CA ILE A 185 6.54 9.01 -11.79
C ILE A 185 7.30 9.88 -12.78
N GLU A 186 8.29 9.29 -13.45
CA GLU A 186 9.04 9.98 -14.49
C GLU A 186 8.16 10.26 -15.71
N PRO A 187 8.29 11.45 -16.33
CA PRO A 187 7.62 11.74 -17.58
C PRO A 187 8.02 10.73 -18.67
N ALA A 188 7.04 10.21 -19.41
CA ALA A 188 7.35 9.33 -20.53
C ALA A 188 7.96 10.12 -21.69
N GLN A 189 8.92 9.50 -22.37
CA GLN A 189 9.55 10.09 -23.56
C GLN A 189 8.75 9.81 -24.83
N VAL A 190 7.99 8.71 -24.85
CA VAL A 190 7.20 8.26 -25.99
C VAL A 190 5.78 7.99 -25.50
N MET A 191 4.78 8.53 -26.20
CA MET A 191 3.37 8.28 -25.91
C MET A 191 2.89 7.04 -26.69
N ALA A 192 1.93 6.32 -26.14
CA ALA A 192 1.24 5.24 -26.84
C ALA A 192 0.25 5.81 -27.87
N ASN A 193 0.17 5.17 -29.04
CA ASN A 193 -0.98 5.37 -29.93
C ASN A 193 -2.10 4.42 -29.48
N VAL A 194 -3.07 4.95 -28.75
CA VAL A 194 -4.13 4.13 -28.14
C VAL A 194 -5.35 3.96 -29.05
N ALA A 195 -5.53 4.82 -30.06
CA ALA A 195 -6.61 4.67 -31.04
C ALA A 195 -6.30 3.57 -32.04
N ASP A 196 -5.12 3.62 -32.63
CA ASP A 196 -4.72 2.75 -33.74
C ASP A 196 -3.58 1.81 -33.35
N LYS A 197 -3.64 0.60 -33.88
CA LYS A 197 -2.52 -0.36 -33.84
C LYS A 197 -1.50 -0.05 -34.94
N ASN A 198 -0.24 -0.39 -34.71
CA ASN A 198 0.74 -0.42 -35.80
C ASN A 198 0.33 -1.46 -36.85
N SER A 199 0.65 -1.23 -38.12
CA SER A 199 0.37 -2.19 -39.20
C SER A 199 0.94 -3.56 -38.85
N ASP A 200 0.10 -4.60 -38.97
CA ASP A 200 0.39 -6.01 -38.65
C ASP A 200 0.49 -6.40 -37.15
N GLU A 201 0.24 -5.48 -36.21
CA GLU A 201 0.20 -5.80 -34.76
C GLU A 201 -1.24 -6.02 -34.24
N ASP A 202 -1.38 -6.71 -33.10
CA ASP A 202 -2.64 -6.85 -32.35
C ASP A 202 -2.85 -5.65 -31.40
N PHE A 203 -4.10 -5.39 -31.01
CA PHE A 203 -4.37 -4.49 -29.89
C PHE A 203 -3.97 -5.15 -28.57
N VAL A 204 -3.46 -4.35 -27.63
CA VAL A 204 -2.87 -4.87 -26.39
C VAL A 204 -3.55 -4.27 -25.16
N ILE A 205 -4.11 -5.16 -24.34
CA ILE A 205 -4.47 -4.91 -22.94
C ILE A 205 -3.28 -5.30 -22.07
N LEU A 206 -2.78 -4.38 -21.26
CA LEU A 206 -1.65 -4.62 -20.37
C LEU A 206 -2.12 -4.82 -18.93
N TYR A 207 -1.62 -5.87 -18.30
CA TYR A 207 -1.35 -5.90 -16.87
C TYR A 207 0.16 -5.88 -16.64
N SER A 208 0.61 -5.16 -15.61
CA SER A 208 2.01 -5.13 -15.20
C SER A 208 2.09 -4.94 -13.70
N GLY A 209 2.85 -5.78 -13.02
CA GLY A 209 2.94 -5.83 -11.56
C GLY A 209 3.30 -7.22 -11.04
N ARG A 210 3.39 -7.36 -9.71
CA ARG A 210 3.63 -8.66 -9.06
C ARG A 210 2.45 -9.60 -9.34
N PHE A 211 2.70 -10.90 -9.48
CA PHE A 211 1.65 -11.91 -9.55
C PHE A 211 1.36 -12.46 -8.16
N SER A 212 0.53 -11.75 -7.41
CA SER A 212 0.14 -12.07 -6.04
C SER A 212 -1.37 -11.94 -5.85
N PHE A 213 -1.91 -12.62 -4.83
CA PHE A 213 -3.35 -12.76 -4.63
C PHE A 213 -4.08 -11.41 -4.60
N GLU A 214 -3.52 -10.39 -3.95
CA GLU A 214 -4.15 -9.07 -3.80
C GLU A 214 -4.25 -8.30 -5.13
N LYS A 215 -3.56 -8.76 -6.18
CA LYS A 215 -3.59 -8.16 -7.52
C LYS A 215 -4.74 -8.67 -8.37
N ARG A 216 -5.40 -9.76 -7.96
CA ARG A 216 -6.59 -10.37 -8.58
C ARG A 216 -6.52 -10.52 -10.11
N ILE A 217 -5.38 -10.98 -10.60
CA ILE A 217 -5.16 -11.21 -12.04
C ILE A 217 -6.10 -12.32 -12.55
N ASP A 218 -6.54 -13.24 -11.67
CA ASP A 218 -7.59 -14.23 -11.90
C ASP A 218 -8.88 -13.59 -12.44
N LEU A 219 -9.30 -12.45 -11.86
CA LEU A 219 -10.51 -11.74 -12.28
C LEU A 219 -10.35 -11.12 -13.67
N LEU A 220 -9.17 -10.60 -14.00
CA LEU A 220 -8.88 -10.05 -15.32
C LEU A 220 -8.84 -11.14 -16.40
N ILE A 221 -8.21 -12.28 -16.13
CA ILE A 221 -8.20 -13.42 -17.05
C ILE A 221 -9.63 -13.91 -17.29
N SER A 222 -10.43 -14.04 -16.22
CA SER A 222 -11.82 -14.44 -16.30
C SER A 222 -12.67 -13.45 -17.09
N ALA A 223 -12.51 -12.14 -16.85
CA ALA A 223 -13.22 -11.09 -17.57
C ALA A 223 -12.85 -11.08 -19.07
N PHE A 224 -11.55 -11.22 -19.38
CA PHE A 224 -11.08 -11.28 -20.76
C PHE A 224 -11.61 -12.52 -21.50
N SER A 225 -11.78 -13.65 -20.81
CA SER A 225 -12.35 -14.88 -21.37
C SER A 225 -13.77 -14.70 -21.92
N MET A 226 -14.56 -13.78 -21.32
CA MET A 226 -15.94 -13.51 -21.71
C MET A 226 -16.04 -12.74 -23.03
N ILE A 227 -14.99 -12.00 -23.39
CA ILE A 227 -15.04 -11.00 -24.47
C ILE A 227 -14.11 -11.34 -25.65
N LYS A 228 -13.18 -12.29 -25.47
CA LYS A 228 -12.16 -12.62 -26.49
C LYS A 228 -12.73 -13.02 -27.86
N ASP A 229 -13.85 -13.75 -27.89
CA ASP A 229 -14.40 -14.29 -29.14
C ASP A 229 -15.07 -13.20 -29.99
N SER A 230 -15.53 -12.12 -29.35
CA SER A 230 -16.08 -10.95 -30.05
C SER A 230 -15.00 -9.95 -30.46
N ASN A 231 -13.77 -10.10 -29.95
CA ASN A 231 -12.66 -9.15 -30.10
C ASN A 231 -11.33 -9.88 -30.40
N PRO A 232 -11.23 -10.68 -31.49
CA PRO A 232 -10.09 -11.58 -31.75
C PRO A 232 -8.76 -10.86 -31.98
N GLU A 233 -8.79 -9.59 -32.38
CA GLU A 233 -7.63 -8.72 -32.58
C GLU A 233 -7.04 -8.15 -31.28
N TRP A 234 -7.68 -8.40 -30.13
CA TRP A 234 -7.19 -7.97 -28.82
C TRP A 234 -6.46 -9.11 -28.10
N LYS A 235 -5.29 -8.78 -27.54
CA LYS A 235 -4.46 -9.67 -26.74
C LYS A 235 -4.27 -9.10 -25.35
N LEU A 236 -4.15 -9.99 -24.36
CA LEU A 236 -3.82 -9.63 -22.99
C LEU A 236 -2.36 -9.97 -22.71
N LEU A 237 -1.57 -8.95 -22.43
CA LEU A 237 -0.16 -9.06 -22.03
C LEU A 237 -0.06 -8.93 -20.51
N LEU A 238 0.41 -10.01 -19.86
CA LEU A 238 0.65 -10.06 -18.41
C LEU A 238 2.16 -9.94 -18.15
N VAL A 239 2.61 -8.77 -17.71
CA VAL A 239 4.03 -8.50 -17.44
C VAL A 239 4.32 -8.58 -15.95
N GLY A 240 5.13 -9.54 -15.52
CA GLY A 240 5.49 -9.68 -14.12
C GLY A 240 5.98 -11.06 -13.73
N ASP A 241 6.06 -11.24 -12.42
CA ASP A 241 6.35 -12.51 -11.76
C ASP A 241 5.80 -12.48 -10.33
N GLY A 242 5.68 -13.64 -9.70
CA GLY A 242 5.21 -13.76 -8.33
C GLY A 242 4.65 -15.16 -8.01
N PRO A 243 4.24 -15.36 -6.75
CA PRO A 243 3.76 -16.65 -6.26
C PRO A 243 2.56 -17.23 -7.04
N GLU A 244 1.72 -16.40 -7.65
CA GLU A 244 0.54 -16.83 -8.43
C GLU A 244 0.86 -17.14 -9.90
N LYS A 245 2.13 -17.10 -10.35
CA LYS A 245 2.44 -17.28 -11.78
C LYS A 245 1.94 -18.60 -12.35
N GLU A 246 2.21 -19.71 -11.66
CA GLU A 246 1.81 -21.04 -12.12
C GLU A 246 0.28 -21.25 -12.07
N SER A 247 -0.40 -20.73 -11.04
CA SER A 247 -1.88 -20.80 -10.95
C SER A 247 -2.54 -20.02 -12.08
N LEU A 248 -2.00 -18.84 -12.43
CA LEU A 248 -2.49 -18.03 -13.55
C LEU A 248 -2.24 -18.69 -14.90
N ILE A 249 -1.08 -19.31 -15.11
CA ILE A 249 -0.78 -20.06 -16.35
C ILE A 249 -1.77 -21.22 -16.52
N ASN A 250 -2.09 -21.94 -15.44
CA ASN A 250 -3.06 -23.03 -15.48
C ASN A 250 -4.48 -22.50 -15.77
N LEU A 251 -4.90 -21.40 -15.14
CA LEU A 251 -6.19 -20.76 -15.44
C LEU A 251 -6.33 -20.37 -16.92
N VAL A 252 -5.27 -19.83 -17.53
CA VAL A 252 -5.24 -19.52 -18.97
C VAL A 252 -5.42 -20.77 -19.83
N LYS A 253 -4.80 -21.90 -19.45
CA LYS A 253 -4.97 -23.18 -20.16
C LYS A 253 -6.38 -23.73 -20.00
N ASP A 254 -6.91 -23.74 -18.79
CA ASP A 254 -8.23 -24.28 -18.46
C ASP A 254 -9.34 -23.51 -19.20
N LEU A 255 -9.17 -22.20 -19.38
CA LEU A 255 -10.08 -21.35 -20.15
C LEU A 255 -9.77 -21.31 -21.66
N SER A 256 -8.81 -22.10 -22.14
CA SER A 256 -8.39 -22.15 -23.56
C SER A 256 -7.97 -20.79 -24.13
N LEU A 257 -7.23 -19.99 -23.36
CA LEU A 257 -6.81 -18.62 -23.69
C LEU A 257 -5.35 -18.50 -24.13
N SER A 258 -4.62 -19.60 -24.29
CA SER A 258 -3.17 -19.62 -24.55
C SER A 258 -2.72 -18.88 -25.81
N THR A 259 -3.60 -18.70 -26.80
CA THR A 259 -3.33 -17.95 -28.04
C THR A 259 -3.71 -16.46 -27.95
N HIS A 260 -4.32 -16.05 -26.84
CA HIS A 260 -4.79 -14.67 -26.60
C HIS A 260 -4.07 -14.00 -25.44
N ILE A 261 -3.46 -14.77 -24.53
CA ILE A 261 -2.77 -14.25 -23.34
C ILE A 261 -1.29 -14.62 -23.40
N SER A 262 -0.43 -13.62 -23.26
CA SER A 262 1.01 -13.80 -23.18
C SER A 262 1.55 -13.39 -21.81
N PHE A 263 2.49 -14.16 -21.28
CA PHE A 263 3.21 -13.84 -20.05
C PHE A 263 4.62 -13.35 -20.41
N LEU A 264 5.03 -12.23 -19.84
CA LEU A 264 6.37 -11.67 -20.00
C LEU A 264 6.96 -11.38 -18.62
N SER A 265 8.24 -11.70 -18.44
CA SER A 265 8.99 -11.28 -17.26
C SER A 265 10.07 -10.28 -17.70
N VAL A 266 10.22 -9.20 -16.94
CA VAL A 266 11.20 -8.13 -17.23
C VAL A 266 12.28 -8.09 -16.16
N ASN A 267 13.51 -7.78 -16.59
CA ASN A 267 14.68 -7.73 -15.70
C ASN A 267 14.79 -6.41 -14.91
N ASN A 268 14.04 -5.38 -15.29
CA ASN A 268 13.91 -4.10 -14.58
C ASN A 268 12.63 -3.37 -15.05
N THR A 269 12.29 -2.24 -14.42
CA THR A 269 11.14 -1.43 -14.83
C THR A 269 11.40 -0.60 -16.08
N GLU A 270 12.66 -0.32 -16.43
CA GLU A 270 12.99 0.48 -17.63
C GLU A 270 12.62 -0.24 -18.92
N ALA A 271 12.66 -1.58 -18.93
CA ALA A 271 12.13 -2.39 -20.02
C ALA A 271 10.62 -2.16 -20.29
N MET A 272 9.87 -1.64 -19.33
CA MET A 272 8.47 -1.26 -19.56
C MET A 272 8.33 -0.07 -20.50
N TYR A 273 9.34 0.80 -20.60
CA TYR A 273 9.30 1.97 -21.49
C TYR A 273 9.30 1.59 -22.97
N ASP A 274 9.76 0.39 -23.32
CA ASP A 274 9.64 -0.16 -24.68
C ASP A 274 8.28 -0.83 -24.92
N ILE A 275 7.58 -1.22 -23.85
CA ILE A 275 6.28 -1.90 -23.90
C ILE A 275 5.14 -0.89 -23.95
N TYR A 276 5.14 0.10 -23.05
CA TYR A 276 4.03 1.06 -22.93
C TYR A 276 3.65 1.74 -24.26
N PRO A 277 4.57 2.15 -25.15
CA PRO A 277 4.20 2.75 -26.44
C PRO A 277 3.34 1.87 -27.36
N ARG A 278 3.29 0.55 -27.14
CA ARG A 278 2.50 -0.41 -27.92
C ARG A 278 1.20 -0.85 -27.23
N VAL A 279 0.90 -0.26 -26.07
CA VAL A 279 -0.25 -0.63 -25.25
C VAL A 279 -1.42 0.29 -25.54
N HIS A 280 -2.61 -0.29 -25.63
CA HIS A 280 -3.82 0.45 -26.00
C HIS A 280 -4.76 0.61 -24.81
N LEU A 281 -4.66 -0.27 -23.82
CA LEU A 281 -5.45 -0.25 -22.60
C LEU A 281 -4.64 -0.83 -21.44
N LYS A 282 -4.71 -0.22 -20.26
CA LYS A 282 -4.11 -0.74 -19.03
C LYS A 282 -5.19 -1.17 -18.05
N VAL A 283 -5.10 -2.38 -17.52
CA VAL A 283 -6.01 -2.85 -16.46
C VAL A 283 -5.22 -3.17 -15.19
N LEU A 284 -5.67 -2.62 -14.06
CA LEU A 284 -5.15 -2.91 -12.72
C LEU A 284 -6.30 -3.46 -11.85
N PRO A 285 -6.53 -4.78 -11.85
CA PRO A 285 -7.64 -5.42 -11.14
C PRO A 285 -7.36 -5.60 -9.64
N SER A 286 -6.42 -4.86 -9.05
CA SER A 286 -6.01 -5.05 -7.66
C SER A 286 -7.16 -4.84 -6.66
N GLU A 287 -7.13 -5.57 -5.55
CA GLU A 287 -7.97 -5.29 -4.37
C GLU A 287 -7.42 -4.15 -3.53
N GLN A 288 -6.10 -4.06 -3.42
CA GLN A 288 -5.43 -3.09 -2.56
C GLN A 288 -4.13 -2.62 -3.23
N GLU A 289 -3.90 -1.32 -3.20
CA GLU A 289 -2.66 -0.69 -3.61
C GLU A 289 -2.21 0.33 -2.56
N GLY A 290 -0.96 0.76 -2.63
CA GLY A 290 -0.51 1.95 -1.89
C GLY A 290 -0.56 3.18 -2.78
N CYS A 291 0.29 3.19 -3.82
CA CYS A 291 0.31 4.26 -4.82
C CYS A 291 0.78 3.65 -6.13
N PRO A 292 -0.14 2.99 -6.88
CA PRO A 292 0.23 2.04 -7.92
C PRO A 292 1.08 2.72 -9.00
N MET A 293 2.37 2.41 -9.02
CA MET A 293 3.32 3.02 -9.95
C MET A 293 3.05 2.56 -11.38
N ALA A 294 2.86 1.25 -11.60
CA ALA A 294 2.54 0.69 -12.92
C ALA A 294 1.25 1.28 -13.55
N LEU A 295 0.30 1.71 -12.73
CA LEU A 295 -0.89 2.43 -13.22
C LEU A 295 -0.50 3.81 -13.75
N ARG A 296 0.21 4.59 -12.94
CA ARG A 296 0.57 5.98 -13.28
C ARG A 296 1.68 6.08 -14.34
N GLU A 297 2.55 5.07 -14.44
CA GLU A 297 3.49 4.92 -15.55
C GLU A 297 2.74 4.75 -16.88
N ALA A 298 1.69 3.91 -16.91
CA ALA A 298 0.86 3.78 -18.10
C ALA A 298 0.15 5.10 -18.43
N MET A 299 -0.40 5.79 -17.42
CA MET A 299 -0.99 7.11 -17.59
C MET A 299 0.02 8.12 -18.17
N ALA A 300 1.28 8.07 -17.74
CA ALA A 300 2.34 8.93 -18.27
C ALA A 300 2.66 8.69 -19.74
N HIS A 301 2.29 7.54 -20.30
CA HIS A 301 2.39 7.23 -21.73
C HIS A 301 1.07 7.50 -22.48
N SER A 302 0.13 8.25 -21.89
CA SER A 302 -1.19 8.54 -22.47
C SER A 302 -2.08 7.31 -22.64
N ILE A 303 -1.94 6.30 -21.78
CA ILE A 303 -2.75 5.07 -21.83
C ILE A 303 -3.97 5.20 -20.90
N PRO A 304 -5.21 4.93 -21.37
CA PRO A 304 -6.37 4.88 -20.49
C PRO A 304 -6.29 3.67 -19.55
N VAL A 305 -6.76 3.84 -18.32
CA VAL A 305 -6.65 2.84 -17.25
C VAL A 305 -8.02 2.37 -16.75
N ILE A 306 -8.11 1.09 -16.37
CA ILE A 306 -9.25 0.51 -15.66
C ILE A 306 -8.77 -0.05 -14.32
N ALA A 307 -9.49 0.22 -13.24
CA ALA A 307 -9.26 -0.40 -11.93
C ALA A 307 -10.57 -0.61 -11.15
N PHE A 308 -10.52 -1.39 -10.08
CA PHE A 308 -11.69 -1.52 -9.19
C PHE A 308 -11.91 -0.28 -8.32
N GLU A 309 -13.17 0.09 -8.10
CA GLU A 309 -13.58 1.23 -7.26
C GLU A 309 -13.16 1.03 -5.79
N GLU A 310 -13.16 -0.22 -5.32
CA GLU A 310 -12.80 -0.60 -3.97
C GLU A 310 -11.27 -0.64 -3.73
N CYS A 311 -10.47 -0.57 -4.81
CA CYS A 311 -9.02 -0.58 -4.72
C CYS A 311 -8.49 0.73 -4.14
N SER A 312 -8.12 0.70 -2.86
CA SER A 312 -7.53 1.86 -2.19
C SER A 312 -6.26 2.30 -2.93
N GLY A 313 -6.13 3.61 -3.18
CA GLY A 313 -5.03 4.20 -3.95
C GLY A 313 -5.29 4.32 -5.45
N ALA A 314 -5.85 3.30 -6.11
CA ALA A 314 -6.23 3.42 -7.53
C ALA A 314 -7.43 4.36 -7.71
N ASN A 315 -8.43 4.25 -6.83
CA ASN A 315 -9.64 5.08 -6.81
C ASN A 315 -9.41 6.56 -6.41
N GLU A 316 -8.23 6.89 -5.90
CA GLU A 316 -7.81 8.27 -5.62
C GLU A 316 -7.10 8.92 -6.81
N ILE A 317 -6.54 8.11 -7.73
CA ILE A 317 -5.86 8.57 -8.94
C ILE A 317 -6.85 8.69 -10.11
N ILE A 318 -7.75 7.71 -10.25
CA ILE A 318 -8.70 7.64 -11.36
C ILE A 318 -9.92 8.51 -11.06
N GLU A 319 -10.16 9.48 -11.92
CA GLU A 319 -11.44 10.17 -12.06
C GLU A 319 -12.27 9.43 -13.11
N HIS A 320 -13.22 8.61 -12.65
CA HIS A 320 -14.09 7.77 -13.50
C HIS A 320 -14.73 8.59 -14.64
N ASN A 321 -14.73 8.03 -15.85
CA ASN A 321 -15.18 8.65 -17.12
C ASN A 321 -14.35 9.83 -17.62
N LYS A 322 -13.22 10.15 -16.99
CA LYS A 322 -12.35 11.24 -17.42
C LYS A 322 -10.94 10.78 -17.80
N ASN A 323 -10.21 10.18 -16.86
CA ASN A 323 -8.83 9.70 -17.08
C ASN A 323 -8.72 8.17 -16.98
N GLY A 324 -9.86 7.49 -16.84
CA GLY A 324 -9.97 6.05 -16.74
C GLY A 324 -11.35 5.60 -16.27
N LEU A 325 -11.51 4.29 -16.08
CA LEU A 325 -12.74 3.68 -15.58
C LEU A 325 -12.51 3.01 -14.22
N LEU A 326 -13.33 3.38 -13.25
CA LEU A 326 -13.52 2.62 -12.01
C LEU A 326 -14.68 1.64 -12.15
N VAL A 327 -14.41 0.38 -11.80
CA VAL A 327 -15.36 -0.74 -11.85
C VAL A 327 -15.75 -1.10 -10.43
N GLY A 328 -17.04 -1.03 -10.09
CA GLY A 328 -17.55 -1.45 -8.78
C GLY A 328 -18.72 -2.43 -8.90
N GLY A 329 -19.26 -2.87 -7.77
CA GLY A 329 -20.47 -3.71 -7.71
C GLY A 329 -20.20 -5.19 -7.49
N GLY A 330 -21.28 -5.96 -7.27
CA GLY A 330 -21.20 -7.34 -6.77
C GLY A 330 -20.63 -8.36 -7.75
N ASP A 331 -20.87 -8.21 -9.06
CA ASP A 331 -20.31 -9.07 -10.10
C ASP A 331 -19.05 -8.44 -10.71
N ARG A 332 -17.92 -8.63 -10.02
CA ARG A 332 -16.63 -8.01 -10.39
C ARG A 332 -16.11 -8.47 -11.76
N VAL A 333 -16.36 -9.72 -12.16
CA VAL A 333 -15.84 -10.27 -13.43
C VAL A 333 -16.61 -9.67 -14.59
N SER A 334 -17.94 -9.76 -14.57
CA SER A 334 -18.78 -9.24 -15.66
C SER A 334 -18.65 -7.73 -15.80
N ASN A 335 -18.59 -7.00 -14.68
CA ASN A 335 -18.43 -5.54 -14.72
C ASN A 335 -17.06 -5.12 -15.25
N LEU A 336 -16.00 -5.89 -14.96
CA LEU A 336 -14.67 -5.64 -15.52
C LEU A 336 -14.65 -5.92 -17.02
N ALA A 337 -15.27 -7.02 -17.47
CA ALA A 337 -15.41 -7.36 -18.89
C ALA A 337 -16.13 -6.24 -19.67
N GLN A 338 -17.25 -5.75 -19.14
CA GLN A 338 -18.02 -4.66 -19.73
C GLN A 338 -17.19 -3.36 -19.83
N ALA A 339 -16.45 -3.01 -18.79
CA ALA A 339 -15.61 -1.81 -18.82
C ALA A 339 -14.48 -1.92 -19.85
N ILE A 340 -13.90 -3.12 -20.02
CA ILE A 340 -12.92 -3.39 -21.07
C ILE A 340 -13.58 -3.24 -22.45
N GLU A 341 -14.74 -3.85 -22.69
CA GLU A 341 -15.44 -3.76 -23.98
C GLU A 341 -15.83 -2.33 -24.37
N VAL A 342 -16.24 -1.50 -23.40
CA VAL A 342 -16.52 -0.08 -23.65
C VAL A 342 -15.30 0.61 -24.26
N LEU A 343 -14.11 0.36 -23.71
CA LEU A 343 -12.88 0.96 -24.22
C LEU A 343 -12.37 0.29 -25.49
N ILE A 344 -12.56 -1.03 -25.68
CA ILE A 344 -12.23 -1.72 -26.93
C ILE A 344 -12.99 -1.11 -28.12
N HIS A 345 -14.29 -0.87 -27.96
CA HIS A 345 -15.15 -0.39 -29.05
C HIS A 345 -15.14 1.13 -29.25
N SER A 346 -14.35 1.88 -28.47
CA SER A 346 -14.35 3.35 -28.49
C SER A 346 -12.94 3.95 -28.59
N PRO A 347 -12.29 3.93 -29.78
CA PRO A 347 -10.96 4.51 -29.99
C PRO A 347 -10.85 5.98 -29.53
N GLU A 348 -11.85 6.81 -29.84
CA GLU A 348 -11.89 8.23 -29.47
C GLU A 348 -11.96 8.42 -27.94
N LEU A 349 -12.65 7.51 -27.25
CA LEU A 349 -12.72 7.50 -25.80
C LEU A 349 -11.37 7.11 -25.20
N ARG A 350 -10.66 6.13 -25.80
CA ARG A 350 -9.31 5.75 -25.38
C ARG A 350 -8.35 6.93 -25.52
N GLU A 351 -8.37 7.64 -26.64
CA GLU A 351 -7.52 8.84 -26.85
C GLU A 351 -7.84 9.94 -25.86
N THR A 352 -9.12 10.27 -25.68
CA THR A 352 -9.56 11.33 -24.77
C THR A 352 -9.18 11.00 -23.32
N MET A 353 -9.43 9.76 -22.88
CA MET A 353 -9.06 9.32 -21.54
C MET A 353 -7.54 9.23 -21.36
N GLY A 354 -6.83 8.75 -22.38
CA GLY A 354 -5.37 8.67 -22.41
C GLY A 354 -4.72 10.05 -22.25
N GLY A 355 -5.18 11.05 -23.00
CA GLY A 355 -4.71 12.43 -22.86
C GLY A 355 -4.97 13.00 -21.46
N ASN A 356 -6.15 12.77 -20.89
CA ASN A 356 -6.46 13.17 -19.51
C ASN A 356 -5.61 12.41 -18.47
N ALA A 357 -5.27 11.16 -18.74
CA ALA A 357 -4.38 10.35 -17.91
C ALA A 357 -2.96 10.91 -17.90
N LEU A 358 -2.45 11.32 -19.07
CA LEU A 358 -1.16 12.01 -19.20
C LEU A 358 -1.14 13.32 -18.40
N GLU A 359 -2.19 14.14 -18.49
CA GLU A 359 -2.26 15.37 -17.69
C GLU A 359 -2.26 15.07 -16.18
N THR A 360 -2.97 14.02 -15.75
CA THR A 360 -2.98 13.58 -14.35
C THR A 360 -1.60 13.08 -13.90
N SER A 361 -0.85 12.40 -14.77
CA SER A 361 0.46 11.82 -14.39
C SER A 361 1.51 12.90 -14.06
N ARG A 362 1.41 14.09 -14.66
CA ARG A 362 2.31 15.24 -14.43
C ARG A 362 2.30 15.73 -12.99
N GLU A 363 1.23 15.45 -12.24
CA GLU A 363 1.15 15.74 -10.81
C GLU A 363 2.18 14.94 -9.99
N TYR A 364 2.72 13.85 -10.54
CA TYR A 364 3.67 12.99 -9.84
C TYR A 364 5.13 13.20 -10.26
N ASP A 365 5.41 14.32 -10.92
CA ASP A 365 6.74 14.64 -11.43
C ASP A 365 7.81 14.57 -10.32
N PRO A 366 8.98 13.92 -10.57
CA PRO A 366 10.02 13.75 -9.57
C PRO A 366 10.50 15.05 -8.94
N GLU A 367 10.59 16.14 -9.69
CA GLU A 367 11.07 17.43 -9.19
C GLU A 367 10.11 18.00 -8.13
N ILE A 368 8.80 17.86 -8.35
CA ILE A 368 7.77 18.33 -7.42
C ILE A 368 7.77 17.45 -6.15
N ILE A 369 7.73 16.13 -6.36
CA ILE A 369 7.60 15.17 -5.27
C ILE A 369 8.86 15.10 -4.41
N ASN A 370 10.05 15.14 -5.01
CA ASN A 370 11.31 15.10 -4.28
C ASN A 370 11.54 16.35 -3.43
N LYS A 371 11.12 17.53 -3.89
CA LYS A 371 11.12 18.75 -3.06
C LYS A 371 10.21 18.63 -1.85
N ALA A 372 9.04 17.99 -2.00
CA ALA A 372 8.16 17.73 -0.86
C ALA A 372 8.81 16.77 0.15
N TRP A 373 9.53 15.75 -0.32
CA TRP A 373 10.31 14.84 0.52
C TRP A 373 11.43 15.56 1.27
N GLU A 374 12.25 16.35 0.57
CA GLU A 374 13.33 17.11 1.19
C GLU A 374 12.79 18.07 2.26
N LYS A 375 11.68 18.76 1.96
CA LYS A 375 11.01 19.61 2.94
C LYS A 375 10.56 18.82 4.18
N LEU A 376 9.95 17.65 4.00
CA LEU A 376 9.53 16.79 5.12
C LEU A 376 10.73 16.38 5.99
N ILE A 377 11.85 16.00 5.37
CA ILE A 377 13.08 15.62 6.09
C ILE A 377 13.61 16.81 6.89
N LEU A 378 13.67 18.00 6.29
CA LEU A 378 14.09 19.24 6.97
C LEU A 378 13.14 19.63 8.11
N ASP A 379 11.82 19.55 7.90
CA ASP A 379 10.82 19.80 8.96
C ASP A 379 11.02 18.82 10.13
N GLY A 380 11.36 17.55 9.85
CA GLY A 380 11.67 16.54 10.85
C GLY A 380 12.83 16.89 11.78
N MET A 381 13.84 17.58 11.25
CA MET A 381 15.01 18.04 12.01
C MET A 381 14.66 19.17 12.98
N GLN A 382 13.59 19.92 12.71
CA GLN A 382 13.18 21.11 13.45
C GLN A 382 11.85 20.92 14.18
N ALA A 383 11.34 19.69 14.26
CA ALA A 383 9.94 19.44 14.58
C ALA A 383 9.53 19.91 15.99
N GLU A 384 10.44 19.88 16.97
CA GLU A 384 10.14 20.21 18.36
C GLU A 384 9.70 21.66 18.59
N SER A 385 10.10 22.60 17.72
CA SER A 385 9.65 24.00 17.81
C SER A 385 8.22 24.22 17.29
N ASN A 386 7.66 23.24 16.57
CA ASN A 386 6.37 23.36 15.88
C ASN A 386 5.22 22.57 16.55
N TYR A 387 5.48 21.89 17.67
CA TYR A 387 4.49 21.04 18.32
C TYR A 387 3.57 21.77 19.28
N SER A 388 2.30 21.37 19.29
CA SER A 388 1.38 21.72 20.38
C SER A 388 1.75 20.99 21.67
N LYS A 389 1.28 21.47 22.82
CA LYS A 389 1.47 20.79 24.12
C LYS A 389 0.92 19.35 24.10
N GLU A 390 -0.21 19.15 23.42
CA GLU A 390 -0.85 17.84 23.26
C GLU A 390 0.04 16.88 22.48
N MET A 391 0.66 17.35 21.38
CA MET A 391 1.61 16.55 20.58
C MET A 391 2.86 16.17 21.38
N ILE A 392 3.38 17.08 22.20
CA ILE A 392 4.55 16.82 23.05
C ILE A 392 4.22 15.69 24.05
N SER A 393 3.08 15.79 24.74
CA SER A 393 2.63 14.78 25.70
C SER A 393 2.38 13.43 25.01
N SER A 394 1.65 13.44 23.89
CA SER A 394 1.35 12.25 23.07
C SER A 394 2.63 11.56 22.60
N ARG A 395 3.63 12.32 22.12
CA ARG A 395 4.92 11.76 21.70
C ARG A 395 5.72 11.17 22.87
N ALA A 396 5.73 11.83 24.03
CA ALA A 396 6.41 11.32 25.23
C ALA A 396 5.82 9.98 25.69
N GLU A 397 4.49 9.84 25.69
CA GLU A 397 3.79 8.59 25.98
C GLU A 397 4.15 7.48 24.97
N ALA A 398 4.19 7.83 23.68
CA ALA A 398 4.57 6.88 22.63
C ALA A 398 6.02 6.39 22.78
N LYS A 399 6.96 7.31 23.07
CA LYS A 399 8.36 6.94 23.37
C LYS A 399 8.46 5.98 24.56
N HIS A 400 7.71 6.25 25.63
CA HIS A 400 7.64 5.36 26.79
C HIS A 400 7.09 3.98 26.42
N THR A 401 6.05 3.93 25.58
CA THR A 401 5.46 2.68 25.10
C THR A 401 6.43 1.88 24.22
N LEU A 402 7.16 2.54 23.31
CA LEU A 402 8.20 1.89 22.50
C LEU A 402 9.31 1.26 23.35
N ARG A 403 9.71 1.95 24.43
CA ARG A 403 10.72 1.45 25.38
C ARG A 403 10.24 0.20 26.12
N LYS A 404 8.97 0.18 26.55
CA LYS A 404 8.36 -1.04 27.12
C LYS A 404 8.35 -2.20 26.12
N PHE A 405 8.11 -1.93 24.84
CA PHE A 405 8.15 -2.98 23.81
C PHE A 405 9.54 -3.61 23.68
N SER A 406 10.62 -2.83 23.82
CA SER A 406 11.99 -3.36 23.75
C SER A 406 12.40 -4.19 24.96
N GLU A 407 11.83 -3.92 26.13
CA GLU A 407 12.17 -4.60 27.40
C GLU A 407 11.50 -5.98 27.57
N SER A 408 10.43 -6.26 26.81
CA SER A 408 9.56 -7.44 27.05
C SER A 408 10.00 -8.76 26.40
N GLU A 409 11.13 -8.83 25.69
CA GLU A 409 11.67 -9.98 24.91
C GLU A 409 10.72 -10.65 23.89
N LYS A 410 9.41 -10.38 23.93
CA LYS A 410 8.35 -10.90 23.05
C LYS A 410 7.22 -9.87 22.99
N TYR A 411 7.33 -8.85 22.14
CA TYR A 411 6.30 -7.81 21.97
C TYR A 411 4.90 -8.35 21.63
N TRP A 412 4.81 -9.54 21.02
CA TRP A 412 3.54 -10.26 20.79
C TRP A 412 2.78 -10.55 22.09
N ASN A 413 3.49 -10.81 23.20
CA ASN A 413 2.89 -11.19 24.47
C ASN A 413 2.23 -10.03 25.21
N HIS A 414 2.59 -8.77 24.95
CA HIS A 414 2.15 -7.66 25.80
C HIS A 414 0.91 -6.90 25.28
N TYR A 415 0.60 -6.91 23.96
CA TYR A 415 -0.54 -6.11 23.45
C TYR A 415 -1.43 -6.76 22.39
N LEU A 416 -0.95 -7.78 21.65
CA LEU A 416 -1.89 -8.68 20.96
C LEU A 416 -2.53 -9.65 21.96
N PHE A 417 -1.79 -9.99 23.03
CA PHE A 417 -2.12 -11.13 23.86
C PHE A 417 -2.10 -10.86 25.37
N GLU A 418 -1.56 -9.81 25.97
CA GLU A 418 -1.54 -9.86 27.46
C GLU A 418 -2.92 -9.81 28.11
N ARG A 419 -3.88 -9.11 27.49
CA ARG A 419 -5.28 -9.20 27.88
C ARG A 419 -5.96 -10.45 27.31
N ASP A 420 -5.67 -10.79 26.05
CA ASP A 420 -6.47 -11.74 25.26
C ASP A 420 -5.69 -13.02 24.89
N LYS A 421 -4.56 -13.32 25.52
CA LYS A 421 -3.61 -14.42 25.18
C LYS A 421 -4.28 -15.75 25.28
N THR A 422 -4.90 -15.97 26.43
CA THR A 422 -5.65 -17.19 26.69
C THR A 422 -6.77 -17.34 25.68
N VAL A 423 -7.43 -16.25 25.31
CA VAL A 423 -8.51 -16.26 24.30
C VAL A 423 -7.95 -16.61 22.93
N PHE A 424 -6.84 -16.00 22.50
CA PHE A 424 -6.21 -16.32 21.23
C PHE A 424 -5.66 -17.74 21.17
N GLU A 425 -4.98 -18.21 22.21
CA GLU A 425 -4.48 -19.58 22.28
C GLU A 425 -5.63 -20.59 22.16
N ASN A 426 -6.80 -20.28 22.73
CA ASN A 426 -8.00 -21.12 22.62
C ASN A 426 -8.72 -21.02 21.26
N HIS A 427 -8.52 -19.95 20.49
CA HIS A 427 -9.22 -19.66 19.24
C HIS A 427 -8.27 -19.47 18.04
N LYS A 428 -7.05 -19.99 18.12
CA LYS A 428 -5.98 -19.71 17.17
C LYS A 428 -6.34 -20.13 15.74
N ASP A 429 -6.92 -21.30 15.59
CA ASP A 429 -7.27 -21.86 14.27
C ASP A 429 -8.43 -21.08 13.65
N ASP A 430 -9.48 -20.79 14.44
CA ASP A 430 -10.59 -19.91 14.06
C ASP A 430 -10.10 -18.52 13.63
N TYR A 431 -9.13 -17.97 14.38
CA TYR A 431 -8.56 -16.66 14.10
C TYR A 431 -7.90 -16.63 12.73
N TYR A 432 -7.02 -17.59 12.42
CA TYR A 432 -6.33 -17.63 11.13
C TYR A 432 -7.27 -17.92 9.96
N LEU A 433 -8.28 -18.75 10.17
CA LEU A 433 -9.31 -19.02 9.17
C LEU A 433 -10.10 -17.75 8.80
N VAL A 434 -10.49 -16.95 9.79
CA VAL A 434 -11.31 -15.74 9.57
C VAL A 434 -10.46 -14.56 9.09
N PHE A 435 -9.23 -14.42 9.58
CA PHE A 435 -8.32 -13.32 9.28
C PHE A 435 -8.04 -13.14 7.77
N GLY A 436 -8.04 -14.25 7.03
CA GLY A 436 -7.89 -14.26 5.56
C GLY A 436 -9.19 -14.07 4.77
N SER A 437 -10.35 -13.99 5.42
CA SER A 437 -11.66 -13.93 4.75
C SER A 437 -12.08 -12.50 4.39
N THR A 438 -12.94 -12.37 3.38
CA THR A 438 -13.63 -11.11 3.04
C THR A 438 -14.82 -10.82 3.96
N PHE A 439 -15.23 -11.77 4.79
CA PHE A 439 -16.47 -11.72 5.58
C PHE A 439 -16.28 -11.17 7.00
N PHE A 440 -15.05 -10.83 7.38
CA PHE A 440 -14.77 -10.06 8.60
C PHE A 440 -14.25 -8.67 8.24
N ASP A 441 -15.04 -7.64 8.52
CA ASP A 441 -14.68 -6.23 8.31
C ASP A 441 -14.37 -5.58 9.66
N HIS A 442 -13.08 -5.39 9.90
CA HIS A 442 -12.53 -4.80 11.12
C HIS A 442 -13.09 -3.39 11.39
N VAL A 443 -13.38 -2.61 10.35
CA VAL A 443 -13.89 -1.24 10.50
C VAL A 443 -15.39 -1.27 10.80
N TYR A 444 -16.16 -2.05 10.05
CA TYR A 444 -17.59 -2.27 10.32
C TYR A 444 -17.79 -2.70 11.77
N TYR A 445 -16.98 -3.66 12.22
CA TYR A 445 -17.12 -4.24 13.55
C TYR A 445 -16.90 -3.21 14.66
N LEU A 446 -15.81 -2.44 14.60
CA LEU A 446 -15.50 -1.42 15.62
C LEU A 446 -16.47 -0.22 15.61
N GLU A 447 -17.13 0.04 14.49
CA GLU A 447 -18.11 1.13 14.40
C GLU A 447 -19.49 0.74 14.91
N ASN A 448 -19.91 -0.50 14.66
CA ASN A 448 -21.18 -1.01 15.16
C ASN A 448 -21.09 -1.42 16.62
N TYR A 449 -19.90 -1.83 17.09
CA TYR A 449 -19.67 -2.30 18.46
C TYR A 449 -18.69 -1.35 19.17
N VAL A 450 -19.20 -0.16 19.51
CA VAL A 450 -18.43 0.93 20.11
C VAL A 450 -17.78 0.51 21.43
N ASP A 451 -18.39 -0.41 22.18
CA ASP A 451 -17.82 -0.91 23.44
C ASP A 451 -16.55 -1.75 23.20
N VAL A 452 -16.50 -2.52 22.11
CA VAL A 452 -15.29 -3.25 21.68
C VAL A 452 -14.20 -2.26 21.27
N LYS A 453 -14.59 -1.20 20.56
CA LYS A 453 -13.68 -0.11 20.19
C LYS A 453 -13.14 0.63 21.41
N ARG A 454 -13.95 0.83 22.45
CA ARG A 454 -13.54 1.46 23.71
C ARG A 454 -12.70 0.53 24.58
N SER A 455 -12.97 -0.76 24.57
CA SER A 455 -12.18 -1.75 25.30
C SER A 455 -10.80 -1.93 24.65
N GLY A 456 -10.67 -1.70 23.35
CA GLY A 456 -9.42 -1.90 22.62
C GLY A 456 -9.09 -3.38 22.42
N GLU A 457 -10.10 -4.25 22.46
CA GLU A 457 -10.02 -5.64 22.02
C GLU A 457 -9.71 -5.74 20.54
N ASP A 458 -8.92 -6.76 20.18
CA ASP A 458 -8.81 -7.14 18.79
C ASP A 458 -10.21 -7.55 18.32
N PRO A 459 -10.80 -6.86 17.32
CA PRO A 459 -12.19 -7.06 16.97
C PRO A 459 -12.45 -8.45 16.39
N LEU A 460 -11.47 -9.05 15.71
CA LEU A 460 -11.60 -10.39 15.15
C LEU A 460 -11.59 -11.42 16.28
N LEU A 461 -10.61 -11.30 17.19
CA LEU A 461 -10.51 -12.17 18.35
C LEU A 461 -11.74 -12.03 19.25
N HIS A 462 -12.22 -10.80 19.47
CA HIS A 462 -13.47 -10.55 20.18
C HIS A 462 -14.64 -11.22 19.47
N TYR A 463 -14.75 -11.09 18.15
CA TYR A 463 -15.83 -11.73 17.40
C TYR A 463 -15.84 -13.24 17.55
N ILE A 464 -14.73 -13.93 17.25
CA ILE A 464 -14.66 -15.40 17.27
C ILE A 464 -14.83 -15.99 18.68
N SER A 465 -14.52 -15.23 19.73
CA SER A 465 -14.60 -15.69 21.11
C SER A 465 -15.93 -15.36 21.80
N VAL A 466 -16.42 -14.12 21.66
CA VAL A 466 -17.57 -13.59 22.42
C VAL A 466 -18.60 -12.94 21.50
N GLY A 467 -18.17 -12.13 20.54
CA GLY A 467 -19.05 -11.28 19.77
C GLY A 467 -20.14 -12.02 19.00
N TRP A 468 -19.82 -13.15 18.36
CA TRP A 468 -20.85 -13.95 17.68
C TRP A 468 -21.91 -14.49 18.65
N LYS A 469 -21.54 -14.79 19.91
CA LYS A 469 -22.48 -15.22 20.96
C LYS A 469 -23.41 -14.09 21.40
N CYS A 470 -22.96 -12.85 21.24
CA CYS A 470 -23.76 -11.64 21.45
C CYS A 470 -24.60 -11.26 20.21
N GLY A 471 -24.62 -12.10 19.15
CA GLY A 471 -25.33 -11.80 17.91
C GLY A 471 -24.64 -10.75 17.03
N PHE A 472 -23.39 -10.40 17.32
CA PHE A 472 -22.66 -9.40 16.54
C PHE A 472 -22.38 -9.95 15.15
N ASN A 473 -22.52 -9.10 14.14
CA ASN A 473 -22.22 -9.42 12.75
C ASN A 473 -20.76 -9.05 12.47
N PRO A 474 -19.97 -9.93 11.85
CA PRO A 474 -18.57 -9.66 11.52
C PRO A 474 -18.41 -8.67 10.36
N SER A 475 -19.44 -8.50 9.54
CA SER A 475 -19.50 -7.55 8.42
C SER A 475 -20.95 -7.29 7.99
N GLU A 476 -21.15 -6.36 7.06
CA GLU A 476 -22.40 -6.21 6.30
C GLU A 476 -22.80 -7.46 5.52
N GLU A 477 -21.81 -8.22 5.06
CA GLU A 477 -21.98 -9.34 4.11
C GLU A 477 -22.34 -10.65 4.82
N PHE A 478 -22.22 -10.68 6.14
CA PHE A 478 -22.45 -11.88 6.93
C PHE A 478 -23.24 -11.58 8.19
N SER A 479 -24.49 -12.04 8.21
CA SER A 479 -25.40 -11.96 9.34
C SER A 479 -25.29 -13.22 10.18
N THR A 480 -24.73 -13.08 11.38
CA THR A 480 -24.50 -14.15 12.35
C THR A 480 -25.80 -14.87 12.72
N GLU A 481 -26.83 -14.11 13.13
CA GLU A 481 -28.12 -14.67 13.55
C GLU A 481 -28.84 -15.38 12.41
N LYS A 482 -28.89 -14.76 11.22
CA LYS A 482 -29.54 -15.38 10.05
C LYS A 482 -28.80 -16.66 9.67
N TYR A 483 -27.48 -16.64 9.64
CA TYR A 483 -26.69 -17.81 9.30
C TYR A 483 -26.96 -18.98 10.26
N ILE A 484 -26.94 -18.73 11.57
CA ILE A 484 -27.28 -19.74 12.59
C ILE A 484 -28.68 -20.30 12.34
N LYS A 485 -29.67 -19.42 12.11
CA LYS A 485 -31.07 -19.80 11.89
C LYS A 485 -31.26 -20.69 10.66
N TYR A 486 -30.59 -20.37 9.55
CA TYR A 486 -30.83 -21.04 8.27
C TYR A 486 -29.93 -22.25 8.04
N TYR A 487 -28.73 -22.26 8.61
CA TYR A 487 -27.69 -23.24 8.27
C TYR A 487 -27.12 -24.00 9.47
N MET A 488 -27.54 -23.68 10.69
CA MET A 488 -27.10 -24.35 11.92
C MET A 488 -28.28 -24.75 12.82
N ASP A 489 -29.44 -25.08 12.23
CA ASP A 489 -30.65 -25.50 12.95
C ASP A 489 -31.11 -24.53 14.07
N GLY A 490 -30.73 -23.25 13.98
CA GLY A 490 -31.02 -22.26 15.03
C GLY A 490 -30.12 -22.33 16.26
N ASP A 491 -29.13 -23.22 16.30
CA ASP A 491 -28.18 -23.38 17.40
C ASP A 491 -26.74 -23.53 16.87
N ALA A 492 -25.88 -22.58 17.23
CA ALA A 492 -24.49 -22.58 16.82
C ALA A 492 -23.67 -23.75 17.43
N LYS A 493 -24.18 -24.46 18.45
CA LYS A 493 -23.52 -25.59 19.14
C LYS A 493 -22.08 -25.30 19.56
N GLY A 494 -21.81 -24.05 19.92
CA GLY A 494 -20.48 -23.58 20.35
C GLY A 494 -19.51 -23.23 19.22
N LEU A 495 -19.88 -23.42 17.95
CA LEU A 495 -19.05 -23.08 16.80
C LEU A 495 -19.29 -21.63 16.36
N CYS A 496 -18.23 -20.91 16.02
CA CYS A 496 -18.36 -19.58 15.43
C CYS A 496 -19.05 -19.70 14.05
N PRO A 497 -20.16 -18.98 13.80
CA PRO A 497 -20.92 -19.12 12.56
C PRO A 497 -20.10 -18.79 11.30
N LEU A 498 -19.19 -17.83 11.40
CA LEU A 498 -18.34 -17.46 10.28
C LEU A 498 -17.26 -18.53 10.02
N THR A 499 -16.68 -19.13 11.05
CA THR A 499 -15.69 -20.20 10.87
C THR A 499 -16.37 -21.42 10.26
N HIS A 500 -17.54 -21.80 10.78
CA HIS A 500 -18.37 -22.86 10.20
C HIS A 500 -18.70 -22.62 8.73
N TYR A 501 -19.05 -21.38 8.35
CA TYR A 501 -19.30 -21.05 6.95
C TYR A 501 -18.07 -21.25 6.06
N LEU A 502 -16.90 -20.79 6.51
CA LEU A 502 -15.65 -20.85 5.76
C LEU A 502 -15.11 -22.29 5.60
N GLU A 503 -15.34 -23.15 6.57
CA GLU A 503 -14.86 -24.54 6.56
C GLU A 503 -15.84 -25.53 5.95
N VAL A 504 -17.13 -25.39 6.25
CA VAL A 504 -18.14 -26.41 5.93
C VAL A 504 -19.25 -25.81 5.09
N GLY A 505 -19.90 -24.76 5.60
CA GLY A 505 -21.16 -24.26 5.07
C GLY A 505 -21.11 -23.92 3.58
N ARG A 506 -20.10 -23.16 3.14
CA ARG A 506 -19.98 -22.75 1.73
C ARG A 506 -19.78 -23.94 0.78
N PHE A 507 -19.15 -25.01 1.24
CA PHE A 507 -18.94 -26.22 0.44
C PHE A 507 -20.17 -27.14 0.46
N SER A 508 -21.05 -26.99 1.45
CA SER A 508 -22.36 -27.64 1.53
C SER A 508 -23.50 -26.81 0.92
N GLY A 509 -23.18 -25.75 0.17
CA GLY A 509 -24.16 -24.93 -0.56
C GLY A 509 -24.80 -23.80 0.24
N ALA A 510 -24.36 -23.54 1.48
CA ALA A 510 -24.78 -22.37 2.23
C ALA A 510 -24.27 -21.08 1.57
N ARG A 511 -25.03 -19.98 1.71
CA ARG A 511 -24.65 -18.66 1.21
C ARG A 511 -24.39 -17.72 2.38
N ALA A 512 -23.44 -16.81 2.23
CA ALA A 512 -23.33 -15.65 3.12
C ALA A 512 -24.62 -14.82 3.03
N ILE A 513 -25.19 -14.46 4.18
CA ILE A 513 -26.46 -13.75 4.26
C ILE A 513 -26.19 -12.31 4.70
N PHE A 514 -26.47 -11.36 3.84
CA PHE A 514 -26.28 -9.94 4.12
C PHE A 514 -27.17 -9.44 5.28
N VAL A 515 -26.61 -8.54 6.09
CA VAL A 515 -27.31 -7.88 7.19
C VAL A 515 -28.37 -6.92 6.62
N SER A 516 -27.96 -6.04 5.70
CA SER A 516 -28.80 -5.12 4.93
C SER A 516 -28.08 -4.63 3.66
N SER A 517 -28.77 -4.04 2.69
CA SER A 517 -28.17 -3.47 1.46
C SER A 517 -27.66 -2.02 1.62
N GLY A 518 -27.41 -1.54 2.86
CA GLY A 518 -27.55 -0.12 3.21
C GLY A 518 -26.37 0.63 3.85
N TYR A 519 -25.32 -0.01 4.37
CA TYR A 519 -24.28 0.69 5.16
C TYR A 519 -23.41 1.61 4.31
N TYR A 520 -23.03 1.17 3.10
CA TYR A 520 -22.30 2.02 2.15
C TYR A 520 -23.16 3.21 1.66
N THR A 521 -24.49 3.11 1.79
CA THR A 521 -25.45 4.18 1.49
C THR A 521 -25.53 5.21 2.62
N LYS A 522 -25.33 4.80 3.88
CA LYS A 522 -25.26 5.68 5.08
C LYS A 522 -23.91 6.39 5.21
N TRP A 523 -22.84 5.79 4.70
CA TRP A 523 -21.48 6.37 4.66
C TRP A 523 -20.98 6.57 3.22
N PRO A 524 -21.63 7.43 2.41
CA PRO A 524 -21.30 7.59 1.00
C PRO A 524 -19.88 8.16 0.76
N ARG A 525 -19.17 8.65 1.78
CA ARG A 525 -17.75 9.05 1.69
C ARG A 525 -16.77 7.86 1.70
N ARG A 526 -17.21 6.71 2.20
CA ARG A 526 -16.50 5.43 2.01
C ARG A 526 -16.71 4.87 0.60
N ARG A 527 -17.62 5.52 -0.13
CA ARG A 527 -17.89 5.34 -1.55
C ARG A 527 -17.71 6.67 -2.30
N ARG A 528 -16.53 7.34 -2.24
CA ARG A 528 -16.12 8.35 -3.27
C ARG A 528 -14.76 9.03 -3.11
N THR A 529 -13.96 8.89 -4.18
CA THR A 529 -13.09 9.85 -4.90
C THR A 529 -12.61 11.16 -4.24
N TRP A 530 -11.29 11.37 -4.39
CA TRP A 530 -10.34 12.46 -4.08
C TRP A 530 -10.77 13.95 -4.03
N LYS A 531 -11.97 14.37 -4.47
CA LYS A 531 -12.23 15.80 -4.76
C LYS A 531 -12.39 16.76 -3.57
N GLN A 532 -12.27 16.34 -2.30
CA GLN A 532 -12.65 17.20 -1.16
C GLN A 532 -11.53 17.76 -0.26
N ASN A 533 -10.24 17.51 -0.49
CA ASN A 533 -9.17 18.11 0.33
C ASN A 533 -8.08 18.86 -0.47
N LYS A 534 -8.47 19.96 -1.14
CA LYS A 534 -7.56 20.90 -1.84
C LYS A 534 -6.84 21.91 -0.91
N LYS A 535 -6.73 21.66 0.40
CA LYS A 535 -6.20 22.63 1.39
C LYS A 535 -5.03 22.11 2.22
N ASP A 536 -4.24 21.16 1.71
CA ASP A 536 -2.97 20.81 2.35
C ASP A 536 -1.86 21.80 1.94
N PRO A 537 -1.23 22.54 2.88
CA PRO A 537 -0.13 23.46 2.58
C PRO A 537 1.05 22.82 1.84
N TYR A 538 1.30 21.51 2.00
CA TYR A 538 2.36 20.78 1.30
C TYR A 538 1.99 20.45 -0.15
N LEU A 539 0.70 20.39 -0.48
CA LEU A 539 0.18 20.37 -1.84
C LEU A 539 -0.01 21.78 -2.43
N THR A 540 0.08 22.86 -1.64
CA THR A 540 -0.16 24.22 -2.17
C THR A 540 1.01 24.75 -3.02
N VAL A 541 2.17 24.07 -2.98
CA VAL A 541 3.27 24.25 -3.94
C VAL A 541 2.86 23.79 -5.35
N PHE A 542 1.90 22.87 -5.49
CA PHE A 542 1.45 22.35 -6.80
C PHE A 542 0.75 23.40 -7.67
N ASN A 543 -0.09 24.27 -7.10
CA ASN A 543 -0.98 25.11 -7.91
C ASN A 543 -0.37 26.43 -8.39
N LYS A 544 0.82 26.81 -7.91
CA LYS A 544 1.46 28.09 -8.29
C LYS A 544 2.28 28.04 -9.58
N ASN A 545 2.67 26.86 -10.05
CA ASN A 545 3.52 26.71 -11.25
C ASN A 545 2.75 26.26 -12.50
N LEU A 546 1.45 25.99 -12.42
CA LEU A 546 0.58 25.68 -13.58
C LEU A 546 -0.14 26.91 -14.17
N LYS A 547 0.19 28.11 -13.69
CA LYS A 547 -0.23 29.38 -14.30
C LYS A 547 1.00 30.26 -14.53
N LYS A 548 1.85 29.86 -15.46
CA LYS A 548 2.72 30.77 -16.20
C LYS A 548 3.15 30.15 -17.50
#